data_AF-A0A699V057-F1
#
_entry.id   AF-A0A699V057-F1
#
_cell.length_a   1.000
_cell.length_b   1.000
_cell.length_c   1.000
_cell.angle_alpha   90.00
_cell.angle_beta   90.00
_cell.angle_gamma   90.00
#
_symmetry.space_group_name_H-M   'P 1'
#
loop_
_entity.id
_entity.type
_entity.pdbx_description
1 polymer ?
#
loop_
_entity_poly.entity_id
_entity_poly.type
_entity_poly.pdbx_seq_one_letter_code
_entity_poly.pdbx_strand_id
1 'polypeptide(L)'
;MSRHRQSLVLLHYPADALGWRSFSNNNKNALDMSQSLHQLRKFVSPEIIFGAGSRHSVGNYAKTFGARKVLVVSDPGVIAAGWVADVEASLQVQGLEYFIYSNV
;
A
#
# COMPACT_ATOMS: atom_id res chain seq x y z
N MET A 1 40.88 -19.61 9.11
CA MET A 1 39.96 -19.64 7.94
C MET A 1 39.32 -18.24 7.81
N SER A 2 40.06 -17.17 7.47
CA SER A 2 40.46 -16.68 6.13
C SER A 2 39.34 -16.80 5.10
N ARG A 3 38.53 -15.75 4.94
CA ARG A 3 38.59 -14.64 3.96
C ARG A 3 37.60 -14.92 2.81
N HIS A 4 36.81 -13.93 2.43
CA HIS A 4 36.92 -13.27 1.10
C HIS A 4 35.86 -12.15 0.96
N ARG A 5 36.29 -10.91 1.21
CA ARG A 5 35.93 -9.77 0.34
C ARG A 5 36.80 -9.90 -0.92
N GLN A 6 36.24 -9.68 -2.12
CA GLN A 6 36.88 -9.06 -3.31
C GLN A 6 35.72 -8.58 -4.23
N SER A 7 35.50 -7.28 -4.47
CA SER A 7 36.19 -6.30 -5.34
C SER A 7 36.07 -6.55 -6.85
N LEU A 8 35.17 -5.76 -7.46
CA LEU A 8 35.20 -5.05 -8.76
C LEU A 8 35.92 -5.69 -9.96
N VAL A 9 35.18 -5.88 -11.07
CA VAL A 9 35.76 -5.90 -12.42
C VAL A 9 35.03 -4.85 -13.28
N LEU A 10 35.81 -3.86 -13.71
CA LEU A 10 35.46 -2.80 -14.66
C LEU A 10 35.68 -3.35 -16.07
N LEU A 11 34.67 -3.35 -16.95
CA LEU A 11 34.88 -3.65 -18.37
C LEU A 11 35.15 -2.33 -19.11
N HIS A 12 36.39 -2.21 -19.58
CA HIS A 12 36.90 -1.16 -20.45
C HIS A 12 36.64 -1.56 -21.91
N TYR A 13 35.96 -0.72 -22.68
CA TYR A 13 35.86 -0.87 -24.14
C TYR A 13 36.78 0.17 -24.82
N PRO A 14 37.83 -0.25 -25.55
CA PRO A 14 38.47 0.60 -26.55
C PRO A 14 37.62 0.54 -27.83
N ALA A 15 37.15 1.69 -28.31
CA ALA A 15 37.78 2.47 -29.37
C ALA A 15 37.42 1.93 -30.78
N ASP A 16 36.59 2.70 -31.48
CA ASP A 16 36.67 2.92 -32.93
C ASP A 16 37.12 1.73 -33.79
N ALA A 17 36.15 0.90 -34.18
CA ALA A 17 36.30 0.02 -35.33
C ALA A 17 35.08 0.13 -36.24
N LEU A 18 35.28 0.89 -37.32
CA LEU A 18 34.63 0.75 -38.62
C LEU A 18 33.20 1.31 -38.79
N GLY A 19 33.19 2.61 -39.09
CA GLY A 19 32.36 3.30 -40.07
C GLY A 19 31.14 2.57 -40.68
N TRP A 20 29.96 3.08 -40.32
CA TRP A 20 28.90 3.31 -41.29
C TRP A 20 28.37 4.74 -41.10
N ARG A 21 28.29 5.49 -42.20
CA ARG A 21 27.83 6.89 -42.23
C ARG A 21 26.32 6.96 -42.48
N SER A 22 25.64 7.71 -41.61
CA SER A 22 24.46 8.57 -41.80
C SER A 22 23.25 8.06 -42.58
N PHE A 23 22.12 7.92 -41.87
CA PHE A 23 20.88 8.58 -42.29
C PHE A 23 20.23 9.27 -41.09
N SER A 24 20.20 10.60 -41.15
CA SER A 24 19.43 11.44 -40.23
C SER A 24 17.94 11.29 -40.54
N ASN A 25 17.19 10.67 -39.64
CA ASN A 25 15.74 10.83 -39.60
C ASN A 25 15.38 11.80 -38.48
N ASN A 26 15.13 13.04 -38.88
CA ASN A 26 14.47 14.07 -38.08
C ASN A 26 13.02 13.65 -37.82
N ASN A 27 12.78 12.84 -36.79
CA ASN A 27 11.48 12.83 -36.12
C ASN A 27 11.70 12.74 -34.60
N LYS A 28 11.76 13.91 -33.95
CA LYS A 28 11.91 14.04 -32.49
C LYS A 28 10.58 13.83 -31.73
N ASN A 29 9.54 13.32 -32.38
CA ASN A 29 8.20 13.16 -31.79
C ASN A 29 7.75 11.70 -31.61
N ALA A 30 8.68 10.73 -31.61
CA ALA A 30 8.41 9.40 -31.06
C ALA A 30 8.69 9.39 -29.54
N LEU A 31 8.17 10.38 -28.82
CA LEU A 31 8.28 10.45 -27.37
C LEU A 31 7.23 9.53 -26.75
N ASP A 32 7.70 8.33 -26.45
CA ASP A 32 7.46 7.68 -25.16
C ASP A 32 5.99 7.52 -24.72
N MET A 33 5.27 6.67 -25.44
CA MET A 33 3.94 6.22 -25.03
C MET A 33 3.99 4.99 -24.08
N SER A 34 5.17 4.58 -23.60
CA SER A 34 5.35 3.35 -22.81
C SER A 34 5.75 3.57 -21.34
N GLN A 35 6.16 4.79 -20.94
CA GLN A 35 6.60 5.05 -19.56
C GLN A 35 5.48 5.21 -18.51
N SER A 36 4.20 5.19 -18.86
CA SER A 36 3.13 5.52 -17.89
C SER A 36 2.38 4.34 -17.24
N LEU A 37 2.63 3.08 -17.63
CA LEU A 37 1.80 1.95 -17.15
C LEU A 37 2.40 1.09 -16.04
N HIS A 38 3.65 1.28 -15.62
CA HIS A 38 4.29 0.44 -14.59
C HIS A 38 5.24 1.22 -13.67
N GLN A 39 4.78 2.32 -13.06
CA GLN A 39 5.52 2.90 -11.94
C GLN A 39 5.61 1.88 -10.80
N LEU A 40 6.83 1.50 -10.42
CA LEU A 40 7.08 0.61 -9.29
C LEU A 40 6.54 1.27 -8.01
N ARG A 41 5.51 0.69 -7.40
CA ARG A 41 4.98 1.11 -6.10
C ARG A 41 5.21 0.02 -5.07
N LYS A 42 5.71 0.39 -3.90
CA LYS A 42 5.74 -0.50 -2.74
C LYS A 42 4.33 -0.56 -2.16
N PHE A 43 3.72 -1.73 -2.20
CA PHE A 43 2.51 -2.01 -1.41
C PHE A 43 2.94 -2.28 0.03
N VAL A 44 2.38 -1.54 0.98
CA VAL A 44 2.60 -1.75 2.42
C VAL A 44 1.27 -2.20 3.01
N SER A 45 1.28 -3.36 3.68
CA SER A 45 0.10 -3.82 4.41
C SER A 45 -0.21 -2.84 5.54
N PRO A 46 -1.49 -2.51 5.79
CA PRO A 46 -1.86 -1.79 7.00
C PRO A 46 -1.55 -2.62 8.24
N GLU A 47 -1.69 -1.98 9.41
CA GLU A 47 -1.70 -2.68 10.69
C GLU A 47 -2.89 -3.65 10.76
N ILE A 48 -2.64 -4.90 11.15
CA ILE A 48 -3.64 -5.97 11.25
C ILE A 48 -3.67 -6.47 12.70
N ILE A 49 -4.85 -6.42 13.31
CA ILE A 49 -5.10 -6.92 14.66
C ILE A 49 -5.91 -8.21 14.54
N PHE A 50 -5.41 -9.31 15.12
CA PHE A 50 -6.01 -10.64 15.01
C PHE A 50 -6.15 -11.33 16.37
N GLY A 51 -6.91 -12.42 16.39
CA GLY A 51 -7.22 -13.20 17.60
C GLY A 51 -8.66 -13.07 18.05
N ALA A 52 -9.12 -14.02 18.87
CA ALA A 52 -10.45 -13.97 19.45
C ALA A 52 -10.63 -12.69 20.28
N GLY A 53 -11.73 -11.98 20.05
CA GLY A 53 -12.05 -10.75 20.77
C GLY A 53 -11.35 -9.49 20.24
N SER A 54 -10.57 -9.54 19.15
CA SER A 54 -9.87 -8.38 18.59
C SER A 54 -10.80 -7.18 18.32
N ARG A 55 -12.06 -7.44 17.93
CA ARG A 55 -13.08 -6.41 17.68
C ARG A 55 -13.41 -5.53 18.88
N HIS A 56 -13.18 -5.99 20.11
CA HIS A 56 -13.42 -5.17 21.31
C HIS A 56 -12.40 -4.04 21.47
N SER A 57 -11.27 -4.09 20.74
CA SER A 57 -10.24 -3.05 20.75
C SER A 57 -10.46 -1.96 19.70
N VAL A 58 -11.49 -2.05 18.85
CA VAL A 58 -11.70 -1.12 17.72
C VAL A 58 -11.71 0.35 18.16
N GLY A 59 -12.38 0.67 19.26
CA GLY A 59 -12.40 2.03 19.81
C GLY A 59 -11.01 2.53 20.19
N ASN A 60 -10.19 1.70 20.86
CA ASN A 60 -8.83 2.08 21.26
C ASN A 60 -7.98 2.47 20.05
N TYR A 61 -8.06 1.67 18.98
CA TYR A 61 -7.33 1.94 17.75
C TYR A 61 -7.89 3.15 16.99
N ALA A 62 -9.21 3.26 16.87
CA ALA A 62 -9.84 4.42 16.25
C ALA A 62 -9.39 5.74 16.92
N LYS A 63 -9.37 5.77 18.26
CA LYS A 63 -8.88 6.92 19.03
C LYS A 63 -7.38 7.16 18.83
N THR A 64 -6.58 6.10 18.86
CA THR A 64 -5.12 6.18 18.66
C THR A 64 -4.77 6.73 17.26
N PHE A 65 -5.56 6.37 16.25
CA PHE A 65 -5.43 6.91 14.90
C PHE A 65 -6.06 8.29 14.71
N GLY A 66 -6.56 8.93 15.77
CA GLY A 66 -7.10 10.29 15.73
C GLY A 66 -8.49 10.38 15.11
N ALA A 67 -9.26 9.29 15.08
CA ALA A 67 -10.64 9.33 14.61
C ALA A 67 -11.47 10.28 15.47
N ARG A 68 -12.36 11.03 14.81
CA ARG A 68 -13.31 11.95 15.46
C ARG A 68 -14.76 11.48 15.29
N LYS A 69 -15.04 10.91 14.13
CA LYS A 69 -16.34 10.35 13.76
C LYS A 69 -16.11 9.11 12.90
N VAL A 70 -16.74 8.00 13.25
CA VAL A 70 -16.54 6.69 12.61
C VAL A 70 -17.79 6.31 11.82
N LEU A 71 -17.61 5.84 10.57
CA LEU A 71 -18.69 5.20 9.82
C LEU A 71 -18.50 3.69 9.93
N VAL A 72 -19.45 3.02 10.59
CA VAL A 72 -19.52 1.56 10.66
C VAL A 72 -20.37 1.07 9.49
N VAL A 73 -19.76 0.29 8.62
CA VAL A 73 -20.42 -0.27 7.43
C VAL A 73 -20.57 -1.78 7.64
N SER A 74 -21.79 -2.30 7.47
CA SER A 74 -22.08 -3.71 7.78
C SER A 74 -23.22 -4.26 6.92
N ASP A 75 -23.28 -5.58 6.81
CA ASP A 75 -24.41 -6.31 6.22
C ASP A 75 -25.34 -6.86 7.33
N PRO A 76 -26.58 -7.28 7.01
CA PRO A 76 -27.51 -7.82 8.00
C PRO A 76 -27.02 -9.06 8.76
N GLY A 77 -26.17 -9.90 8.14
CA GLY A 77 -25.63 -11.11 8.77
C GLY A 77 -24.62 -10.79 9.86
N VAL A 78 -23.74 -9.82 9.61
CA VAL A 78 -22.75 -9.35 10.60
C VAL A 78 -23.42 -8.63 11.78
N ILE A 79 -24.51 -7.89 11.53
CA ILE A 79 -25.35 -7.33 12.58
C ILE A 79 -26.01 -8.45 13.40
N ALA A 80 -26.63 -9.43 12.74
CA ALA A 80 -27.27 -10.56 13.42
C ALA A 80 -26.30 -11.40 14.26
N ALA A 81 -25.03 -11.45 13.88
CA ALA A 81 -23.97 -12.10 14.66
C ALA A 81 -23.55 -11.32 15.92
N GLY A 82 -24.07 -10.11 16.13
CA GLY A 82 -23.79 -9.24 17.28
C GLY A 82 -22.46 -8.48 17.17
N TRP A 83 -21.74 -8.57 16.05
CA TRP A 83 -20.39 -8.01 15.94
C TRP A 83 -20.41 -6.49 15.85
N VAL A 84 -21.44 -5.93 15.23
CA VAL A 84 -21.63 -4.48 15.19
C VAL A 84 -21.84 -3.93 16.59
N ALA A 85 -22.66 -4.59 17.41
CA ALA A 85 -22.90 -4.18 18.79
C ALA A 85 -21.61 -4.14 19.63
N ASP A 86 -20.72 -5.13 19.46
CA ASP A 86 -19.40 -5.13 20.10
C ASP A 86 -18.53 -3.93 19.68
N VAL A 87 -18.58 -3.55 18.40
CA VAL A 87 -17.86 -2.40 17.85
C VAL A 87 -18.44 -1.08 18.37
N GLU A 88 -19.77 -0.94 18.34
CA GLU A 88 -20.47 0.21 18.90
C GLU A 88 -20.10 0.43 20.37
N ALA A 89 -20.16 -0.62 21.19
CA ALA A 89 -19.77 -0.55 22.59
C ALA A 89 -18.32 -0.08 22.76
N SER A 90 -17.39 -0.60 21.95
CA SER A 90 -15.99 -0.18 21.96
C SER A 90 -15.81 1.30 21.62
N LEU A 91 -16.55 1.81 20.62
CA LEU A 91 -16.53 3.23 20.22
C LEU A 91 -17.14 4.14 21.29
N GLN A 92 -18.24 3.72 21.91
CA GLN A 92 -18.92 4.44 22.99
C GLN A 92 -18.02 4.60 24.22
N VAL A 93 -17.29 3.54 24.62
CA VAL A 93 -16.30 3.60 25.71
C VAL A 93 -15.23 4.65 25.47
N GLN A 94 -14.86 4.89 24.21
CA GLN A 94 -13.89 5.92 23.85
C GLN A 94 -14.50 7.31 23.61
N GLY A 95 -15.83 7.44 23.70
CA GLY A 95 -16.55 8.69 23.43
C GLY A 95 -16.49 9.12 21.96
N LEU A 96 -16.35 8.17 21.03
CA LEU A 96 -16.29 8.46 19.60
C LEU A 96 -17.71 8.49 19.00
N GLU A 97 -18.01 9.55 18.25
CA GLU A 97 -19.25 9.63 17.47
C GLU A 97 -19.20 8.60 16.34
N TYR A 98 -20.31 7.93 16.06
CA TYR A 98 -20.39 7.01 14.94
C TYR A 98 -21.77 6.94 14.28
N PHE A 99 -21.80 6.46 13.04
CA PHE A 99 -23.02 6.14 12.29
C PHE A 99 -22.92 4.75 11.69
N ILE A 100 -24.05 4.08 11.53
CA ILE A 100 -24.13 2.76 10.90
C ILE A 100 -24.77 2.88 9.53
N TYR A 101 -24.13 2.30 8.52
CA TYR A 101 -24.72 1.99 7.22
C TYR A 101 -24.83 0.47 7.09
N SER A 102 -26.07 -0.03 7.05
CA SER A 102 -26.37 -1.47 7.11
C SER A 102 -26.92 -2.06 5.81
N ASN A 103 -26.93 -1.28 4.72
CA ASN A 103 -27.51 -1.67 3.43
C ASN A 103 -26.41 -2.07 2.43
N VAL A 104 -25.57 -3.01 2.84
CA VAL A 104 -24.49 -3.60 2.04
C VAL A 104 -24.95 -4.92 1.44
#